data_AF-A0A1I7XXB6-F1
#
_entry.id   AF-A0A1I7XXB6-F1
#
_cell.length_a   1.000
_cell.length_b   1.000
_cell.length_c   1.000
_cell.angle_alpha   90.00
_cell.angle_beta   90.00
_cell.angle_gamma   90.00
#
_symmetry.space_group_name_H-M   'P 1'
#
loop_
_entity.id
_entity.type
_entity.pdbx_description
1 polymer ?
#
loop_
_entity_poly.entity_id
_entity_poly.type
_entity_poly.pdbx_seq_one_letter_code
_entity_poly.pdbx_strand_id
1 'polypeptide(L)'
;MDPHTLVPSKVVRIITAPPNTLVNAGMTPVPMESVETKVLKKIERNIGCSRITSLFCIDHPADPSRTIYIVRTVHVVFEKRSCFLFFD
;
A
#
# COMPACT_ATOMS: atom_id res chain seq x y z
N MET A 1 -7.76 9.55 11.52
CA MET A 1 -7.56 8.13 11.86
C MET A 1 -6.29 8.09 12.69
N ASP A 2 -6.30 7.48 13.88
CA ASP A 2 -5.12 7.42 14.74
C ASP A 2 -4.17 6.30 14.27
N PRO A 3 -2.94 6.59 13.81
CA PRO A 3 -1.98 5.59 13.35
C PRO A 3 -1.65 4.55 14.43
N HIS A 4 -1.68 4.93 15.71
CA HIS A 4 -1.31 4.07 16.83
C HIS A 4 -2.31 2.93 17.09
N THR A 5 -3.51 3.00 16.50
CA THR A 5 -4.57 1.98 16.66
C THR A 5 -4.63 0.97 15.51
N LEU A 6 -3.71 1.08 14.54
CA LEU A 6 -3.76 0.29 13.32
C LEU A 6 -3.08 -1.06 13.53
N VAL A 7 -3.91 -2.10 13.59
CA VAL A 7 -3.48 -3.50 13.71
C VAL A 7 -2.63 -3.89 12.49
N PRO A 8 -1.53 -4.65 12.68
CA PRO A 8 -0.75 -5.22 11.58
C PRO A 8 -1.63 -5.94 10.56
N SER A 9 -1.21 -5.91 9.30
CA SER A 9 -1.89 -6.47 8.14
C SER A 9 -3.29 -5.90 7.84
N LYS A 10 -3.67 -4.78 8.46
CA LYS A 10 -4.92 -4.09 8.14
C LYS A 10 -4.84 -3.46 6.75
N VAL A 11 -5.91 -3.63 5.97
CA VAL A 11 -6.07 -2.98 4.68
C VAL A 11 -7.17 -1.93 4.75
N VAL A 12 -6.85 -0.70 4.37
CA VAL A 12 -7.82 0.40 4.30
C VAL A 12 -7.92 0.89 2.87
N ARG A 13 -9.12 0.84 2.29
CA ARG A 13 -9.38 1.42 0.97
C ARG A 13 -9.35 2.94 1.06
N ILE A 14 -8.54 3.58 0.23
CA ILE A 14 -8.38 5.04 0.21
C ILE A 14 -8.78 5.63 -1.14
N ILE A 15 -8.93 6.97 -1.16
CA ILE A 15 -9.19 7.73 -2.39
C ILE A 15 -8.01 7.54 -3.34
N THR A 16 -8.32 7.27 -4.60
CA THR A 16 -7.30 7.10 -5.65
C THR A 16 -6.63 8.43 -5.94
N ALA A 17 -5.37 8.59 -5.52
CA ALA A 17 -4.52 9.70 -5.93
C ALA A 17 -3.62 9.33 -7.13
N PRO A 18 -3.19 10.30 -7.95
CA PRO A 18 -2.13 10.11 -8.93
C PRO A 18 -0.77 9.79 -8.28
N PRO A 19 0.11 9.01 -8.93
CA PRO A 19 1.46 8.72 -8.44
C PRO A 19 2.26 9.98 -8.04
N ASN A 20 2.24 11.01 -8.89
CA ASN A 20 2.98 12.25 -8.66
C ASN A 20 2.52 12.96 -7.37
N THR A 21 1.23 12.88 -7.05
CA THR A 21 0.68 13.45 -5.81
C THR A 21 1.18 12.70 -4.58
N LEU A 22 1.39 11.38 -4.68
CA LEU A 22 1.94 10.57 -3.58
C LEU A 22 3.41 10.89 -3.33
N VAL A 23 4.20 11.03 -4.40
CA VAL A 23 5.61 11.43 -4.31
C VAL A 23 5.75 12.82 -3.70
N ASN A 24 4.93 13.78 -4.13
CA ASN A 24 4.91 15.14 -3.57
C ASN A 24 4.48 15.17 -2.09
N ALA A 25 3.76 14.13 -1.62
CA ALA A 25 3.37 13.97 -0.22
C ALA A 25 4.46 13.29 0.63
N GLY A 26 5.65 13.08 0.08
CA GLY A 26 6.78 12.45 0.80
C GLY A 26 6.75 10.93 0.79
N MET A 27 5.94 10.30 -0.06
CA MET A 27 5.93 8.84 -0.20
C MET A 27 7.00 8.39 -1.20
N THR A 28 7.73 7.34 -0.85
CA THR A 28 8.81 6.80 -1.68
C THR A 28 8.26 5.69 -2.58
N PRO A 29 8.43 5.76 -3.91
CA PRO A 29 8.07 4.65 -4.79
C PRO A 29 8.98 3.46 -4.51
N VAL A 30 8.40 2.27 -4.36
CA VAL A 30 9.13 1.05 -4.09
C VAL A 30 9.08 0.14 -5.33
N PRO A 31 10.23 -0.20 -5.93
CA PRO A 31 10.27 -1.22 -6.96
C PRO A 31 9.71 -2.53 -6.41
N MET A 32 8.81 -3.19 -7.13
CA MET A 32 8.21 -4.44 -6.64
C MET A 32 9.25 -5.54 -6.43
N GLU A 33 10.35 -5.53 -7.19
CA GLU A 33 11.48 -6.44 -6.98
C GLU A 33 12.24 -6.23 -5.66
N SER A 34 12.18 -5.03 -5.09
CA SER A 34 12.87 -4.69 -3.84
C SER A 34 12.06 -5.02 -2.59
N VAL A 35 10.78 -5.39 -2.76
CA VAL A 35 9.88 -5.70 -1.65
C VAL A 35 10.10 -7.15 -1.22
N GLU A 36 10.21 -7.37 0.09
CA GLU A 36 10.26 -8.72 0.62
C GLU A 36 9.07 -9.57 0.13
N THR A 37 9.36 -10.74 -0.42
CA THR A 37 8.34 -11.63 -0.99
C THR A 37 7.25 -11.99 0.03
N LYS A 38 7.57 -12.01 1.32
CA LYS A 38 6.61 -12.24 2.40
C LYS A 38 5.60 -11.10 2.50
N VAL A 39 6.05 -9.86 2.44
CA VAL A 39 5.20 -8.66 2.48
C VAL A 39 4.31 -8.63 1.23
N LEU A 40 4.88 -8.86 0.05
CA LEU A 40 4.10 -8.89 -1.19
C LEU A 40 2.98 -9.94 -1.14
N LYS A 41 3.29 -11.16 -0.66
CA LYS A 41 2.28 -12.22 -0.47
C LYS A 41 1.21 -11.85 0.55
N LYS A 42 1.55 -11.16 1.65
CA LYS A 42 0.55 -10.66 2.61
C LYS A 42 -0.38 -9.64 1.94
N ILE A 43 0.20 -8.72 1.19
CA ILE A 43 -0.54 -7.68 0.46
C ILE A 43 -1.52 -8.33 -0.53
N GLU A 44 -1.04 -9.25 -1.37
CA GLU A 44 -1.89 -9.95 -2.35
C GLU A 44 -3.03 -10.72 -1.68
N ARG A 45 -2.75 -11.43 -0.58
CA ARG A 45 -3.78 -12.15 0.19
C ARG A 45 -4.88 -11.25 0.73
N ASN A 46 -4.54 -10.02 1.14
CA ASN A 46 -5.51 -9.10 1.73
C ASN A 46 -6.27 -8.26 0.70
N ILE A 47 -5.71 -8.05 -0.51
CA ILE A 47 -6.35 -7.22 -1.55
C ILE A 47 -7.14 -8.06 -2.58
N GLY A 48 -7.01 -9.39 -2.54
CA GLY A 48 -7.82 -10.32 -3.35
C GLY A 48 -7.48 -10.30 -4.84
N CYS A 49 -8.49 -10.40 -5.71
CA CYS A 49 -8.35 -10.54 -7.18
C CYS A 49 -7.87 -9.28 -7.94
N SER A 50 -7.11 -8.41 -7.29
CA SER A 50 -6.61 -7.18 -7.91
C SER A 50 -5.14 -7.32 -8.27
N ARG A 51 -4.75 -6.90 -9.48
CA ARG A 51 -3.34 -6.85 -9.87
C ARG A 51 -2.71 -5.59 -9.29
N ILE A 52 -1.62 -5.75 -8.54
CA ILE A 52 -0.82 -4.62 -8.06
C ILE A 52 -0.12 -3.97 -9.25
N THR A 53 -0.28 -2.66 -9.39
CA THR A 53 0.32 -1.87 -10.47
C THR A 53 1.48 -1.01 -10.02
N SER A 54 1.46 -0.56 -8.75
CA SER A 54 2.53 0.25 -8.18
C SER A 54 2.48 0.18 -6.66
N LEU A 55 3.63 0.32 -6.03
CA LEU A 55 3.77 0.35 -4.58
C LEU A 55 4.51 1.61 -4.15
N PHE A 56 4.06 2.22 -3.06
CA PHE A 56 4.78 3.30 -2.38
C PHE A 56 4.89 2.94 -0.91
N CYS A 57 5.88 3.50 -0.23
CA CYS A 57 6.00 3.40 1.21
C CYS A 57 6.09 4.78 1.86
N ILE A 58 5.74 4.81 3.14
CA ILE A 58 6.02 5.90 4.07
C ILE A 58 6.36 5.29 5.43
N ASP A 59 7.28 5.91 6.14
CA ASP A 59 7.64 5.47 7.49
C ASP A 59 6.44 5.60 8.42
N HIS A 60 6.27 4.64 9.33
CA HIS A 60 5.18 4.72 10.29
C HIS A 60 5.46 5.86 11.28
N PRO A 61 4.55 6.85 11.44
CA PRO A 61 4.83 8.09 12.15
C PRO A 61 5.12 7.89 13.65
N ALA A 62 4.80 6.72 14.17
CA ALA A 62 4.91 6.37 15.58
C ALA A 62 5.85 5.20 15.88
N ASP A 63 6.26 4.44 14.85
CA ASP A 63 7.09 3.25 15.03
C ASP A 63 8.04 3.13 13.84
N PRO A 64 9.28 3.64 13.93
CA PRO A 64 10.21 3.64 12.82
C PRO A 64 10.62 2.22 12.36
N SER A 65 10.29 1.19 13.15
CA SER A 65 10.51 -0.22 12.76
C SER A 65 9.45 -0.74 11.78
N ARG A 66 8.39 0.04 11.52
CA ARG A 66 7.27 -0.32 10.65
C ARG A 66 7.17 0.61 9.46
N THR A 67 6.70 0.03 8.37
CA THR A 67 6.47 0.75 7.11
C THR A 67 5.01 0.64 6.72
N ILE A 68 4.42 1.75 6.31
CA ILE A 68 3.09 1.78 5.74
C ILE A 68 3.24 1.72 4.22
N TYR A 69 2.59 0.75 3.60
CA TYR A 69 2.58 0.58 2.16
C TYR A 69 1.30 1.13 1.54
N ILE A 70 1.45 1.96 0.52
CA ILE A 70 0.36 2.38 -0.34
C ILE A 70 0.37 1.50 -1.58
N VAL A 71 -0.65 0.65 -1.70
CA VAL A 71 -0.78 -0.34 -2.76
C VAL A 71 -1.80 0.14 -3.78
N ARG A 72 -1.35 0.36 -5.01
CA ARG A 72 -2.23 0.69 -6.12
C ARG A 72 -2.52 -0.55 -6.93
N THR A 73 -3.80 -0.76 -7.23
CA THR A 73 -4.25 -1.95 -7.92
C THR A 73 -5.23 -1.62 -9.03
N VAL A 74 -5.33 -2.54 -9.99
CA VAL A 74 -6.38 -2.58 -10.99
C VAL A 74 -7.15 -3.87 -10.79
N HIS A 75 -8.47 -3.76 -10.64
CA HIS A 75 -9.34 -4.93 -10.60
C HIS A 75 -9.36 -5.58 -11.98
N VAL A 76 -8.92 -6.84 -12.09
CA VAL A 76 -8.69 -7.49 -13.40
C VAL A 76 -9.98 -7.62 -14.20
N VAL A 77 -11.13 -7.79 -13.52
CA VAL A 77 -12.44 -8.01 -14.17
C VAL A 77 -13.16 -6.70 -14.51
N PHE A 78 -12.95 -5.64 -13.73
CA PHE A 78 -13.74 -4.40 -13.83
C PHE A 78 -12.91 -3.18 -14.26
N GLU A 79 -11.61 -3.40 -14.53
CA GLU A 79 -10.60 -2.35 -14.80
C GLU A 79 -10.60 -1.20 -13.79
N LYS A 80 -11.15 -1.44 -12.60
CA LYS A 80 -11.35 -0.40 -11.59
C LYS A 80 -10.07 -0.20 -10.81
N ARG A 81 -9.54 1.02 -10.85
CA ARG A 81 -8.38 1.43 -10.05
C ARG A 81 -8.78 1.62 -8.59
N SER A 82 -8.04 1.00 -7.68
CA SER A 82 -8.20 1.18 -6.23
C SER A 82 -6.85 1.37 -5.56
N CYS A 83 -6.84 2.18 -4.51
CA CYS A 83 -5.68 2.37 -3.64
C CYS A 83 -5.97 1.82 -2.24
N PHE A 84 -4.97 1.20 -1.64
CA PHE A 84 -5.05 0.58 -0.33
C PHE A 84 -3.87 1.00 0.54
N LEU A 85 -4.12 1.24 1.84
CA LEU A 85 -3.07 1.31 2.85
C LEU A 85 -2.91 -0.07 3.48
N PHE A 86 -1.68 -0.57 3.52
CA PHE A 86 -1.29 -1.79 4.19
C PHE A 86 -0.28 -1.45 5.30
N PHE A 87 -0.58 -1.87 6.52
CA PHE A 87 0.28 -1.71 7.68
C PHE A 87 1.00 -3.02 7.91
N ASP A 88 2.33 -3.07 7.79
CA ASP A 88 3.07 -4.32 8.07
C ASP A 88 3.10 -4.67 9.57
#